data_AF-A0A2V7W0Y4-F1
#
_entry.id   AF-A0A2V7W0Y4-F1
#
_cell.length_a   1.000
_cell.length_b   1.000
_cell.length_c   1.000
_cell.angle_alpha   90.00
_cell.angle_beta   90.00
_cell.angle_gamma   90.00
#
_symmetry.space_group_name_H-M   'P 1'
#
loop_
_entity.id
_entity.type
_entity.pdbx_description
1 polymer ?
#
loop_
_entity_poly.entity_id
_entity_poly.type
_entity_poly.pdbx_seq_one_letter_code
_entity_poly.pdbx_strand_id
1 'polypeptide(L)'
;MTRKLAVFLLLLAAPVSLHAVTPQIFPDDYKPSQCQAKDPCATFDRSAITNAGARMQGYTNLRETWINTHIDKLQADIKPYCTKLATCYGTLGNTSMFCNDVVLTQMMSVCDQWPQKSDDHDQCFLMMRTYATGIDLKAWDTWTAAQECAKANATPGPRQMELIVTPKTLPLDFDGKLVIYALDKETRVPLRAIINVEGEILYAREAPDGITTTSYALPWKASLRKVTRADGHSDIVPPKVTVTREGYETITFPMPLEVRPMVASMTPAVSSLKRGKNKITVTAIDSKTGKPVDARVMIGEHDVAEAGQPFELDLKKGEKREEIWVRSSFERYSDVVVAPAKR
;
A
#
# COMPACT_ATOMS: atom_id res chain seq x y z
N MET A 1 -53.97 28.87 -27.10
CA MET A 1 -53.55 28.53 -25.72
C MET A 1 -52.80 27.20 -25.75
N THR A 2 -51.47 27.24 -25.85
CA THR A 2 -50.61 26.06 -25.97
C THR A 2 -49.68 25.99 -24.76
N ARG A 3 -49.96 25.04 -23.85
CA ARG A 3 -49.12 24.74 -22.68
C ARG A 3 -47.86 24.01 -23.16
N LYS A 4 -46.70 24.63 -23.01
CA LYS A 4 -45.39 23.95 -23.10
C LYS A 4 -45.06 23.34 -21.74
N LEU A 5 -45.03 22.01 -21.67
CA LEU A 5 -44.48 21.26 -20.54
C LEU A 5 -42.95 21.22 -20.73
N ALA A 6 -42.21 21.91 -19.88
CA ALA A 6 -40.76 21.78 -19.82
C ALA A 6 -40.42 20.54 -18.97
N VAL A 7 -39.95 19.48 -19.63
CA VAL A 7 -39.37 18.30 -18.96
C VAL A 7 -37.96 18.69 -18.50
N PHE A 8 -37.82 18.95 -17.21
CA PHE A 8 -36.53 19.13 -16.55
C PHE A 8 -35.92 17.72 -16.34
N LEU A 9 -35.05 17.32 -17.27
CA LEU A 9 -34.24 16.10 -17.13
C LEU A 9 -33.22 16.35 -16.00
N LEU A 10 -33.50 15.90 -14.78
CA LEU A 10 -32.49 15.76 -13.75
C LEU A 10 -31.49 14.68 -14.19
N LEU A 11 -30.34 15.13 -14.68
CA LEU A 11 -29.12 14.33 -14.75
C LEU A 11 -28.69 14.01 -13.31
N LEU A 12 -29.26 12.92 -12.77
CA LEU A 12 -28.67 12.20 -11.65
C LEU A 12 -27.30 11.71 -12.11
N ALA A 13 -26.25 12.46 -11.76
CA ALA A 13 -24.90 11.95 -11.77
C ALA A 13 -24.89 10.71 -10.87
N ALA A 14 -25.00 9.54 -11.49
CA ALA A 14 -24.77 8.29 -10.80
C ALA A 14 -23.38 8.42 -10.14
N PRO A 15 -23.26 8.20 -8.82
CA PRO A 15 -21.95 8.12 -8.21
C PRO A 15 -21.23 6.98 -8.93
N VAL A 16 -20.30 7.33 -9.82
CA VAL A 16 -19.29 6.40 -10.28
C VAL A 16 -18.54 6.06 -9.01
N SER A 17 -18.94 4.96 -8.37
CA SER A 17 -18.21 4.40 -7.26
C SER A 17 -16.80 4.18 -7.79
N LEU A 18 -15.89 5.09 -7.41
CA LEU A 18 -14.45 4.93 -7.49
C LEU A 18 -14.10 3.72 -6.61
N HIS A 19 -14.46 2.53 -7.07
CA HIS A 19 -13.76 1.33 -6.69
C HIS A 19 -12.35 1.60 -7.18
N ALA A 20 -11.45 1.92 -6.25
CA ALA A 20 -10.04 2.02 -6.54
C ALA A 20 -9.68 0.77 -7.32
N VAL A 21 -9.35 0.94 -8.61
CA VAL A 21 -8.97 -0.18 -9.48
C VAL A 21 -7.79 -0.83 -8.79
N THR A 22 -8.00 -2.02 -8.22
CA THR A 22 -6.92 -2.80 -7.63
C THR A 22 -5.86 -2.93 -8.72
N PRO A 23 -4.62 -2.44 -8.50
CA PRO A 23 -3.60 -2.49 -9.53
C PRO A 23 -3.48 -3.92 -10.07
N GLN A 24 -3.44 -4.08 -11.39
CA GLN A 24 -3.10 -5.37 -11.98
C GLN A 24 -1.68 -5.73 -11.53
N ILE A 25 -1.57 -6.73 -10.65
CA ILE A 25 -0.28 -7.15 -10.09
C ILE A 25 0.66 -7.63 -11.19
N PHE A 26 0.11 -8.33 -12.18
CA PHE A 26 0.80 -8.69 -13.41
C PHE A 26 0.15 -7.95 -14.59
N PRO A 27 0.72 -6.83 -15.03
CA PRO A 27 0.12 -6.01 -16.07
C PRO A 27 0.22 -6.72 -17.43
N ASP A 28 -0.67 -6.34 -18.36
CA ASP A 28 -0.73 -6.98 -19.68
C ASP A 28 0.40 -6.53 -20.62
N ASP A 29 1.11 -5.44 -20.30
CA ASP A 29 2.24 -4.90 -21.06
C ASP A 29 3.61 -5.48 -20.67
N TYR A 30 3.62 -6.61 -19.95
CA TYR A 30 4.85 -7.25 -19.50
C TYR A 30 5.68 -7.85 -20.64
N LYS A 31 6.99 -7.92 -20.40
CA LYS A 31 7.93 -8.61 -21.29
C LYS A 31 8.13 -10.05 -20.82
N PRO A 32 7.83 -11.06 -21.65
CA PRO A 32 8.09 -12.45 -21.30
C PRO A 32 9.55 -12.71 -20.97
N SER A 33 9.82 -13.60 -20.01
CA SER A 33 11.20 -14.00 -19.70
C SER A 33 11.79 -14.80 -20.86
N GLN A 34 13.09 -14.70 -21.07
CA GLN A 34 13.85 -15.61 -21.94
C GLN A 34 14.03 -17.01 -21.33
N CYS A 35 13.87 -17.11 -20.00
CA CYS A 35 13.96 -18.36 -19.23
C CYS A 35 12.57 -18.92 -18.93
N GLN A 36 11.76 -19.13 -19.97
CA GLN A 36 10.40 -19.64 -19.79
C GLN A 36 10.44 -21.08 -19.31
N ALA A 37 9.76 -21.32 -18.20
CA ALA A 37 9.54 -22.67 -17.73
C ALA A 37 8.69 -23.44 -18.76
N LYS A 38 9.04 -24.70 -19.03
CA LYS A 38 8.22 -25.60 -19.86
C LYS A 38 7.01 -26.03 -19.04
N ASP A 39 5.82 -25.96 -19.64
CA ASP A 39 4.57 -26.39 -19.02
C ASP A 39 4.32 -25.83 -17.60
N PRO A 40 4.36 -24.50 -17.41
CA PRO A 40 4.23 -23.85 -16.10
C PRO A 40 2.88 -24.13 -15.42
N CYS A 41 1.87 -24.54 -16.20
CA CYS A 41 0.53 -24.89 -15.73
C CYS A 41 0.29 -26.41 -15.65
N ALA A 42 1.35 -27.22 -15.64
CA ALA A 42 1.20 -28.66 -15.44
C ALA A 42 0.40 -28.93 -14.15
N THR A 43 -0.72 -29.64 -14.29
CA THR A 43 -1.65 -29.92 -13.19
C THR A 43 -2.09 -31.39 -13.23
N PHE A 44 -3.17 -31.77 -12.54
CA PHE A 44 -3.76 -33.10 -12.62
C PHE A 44 -4.27 -33.45 -14.02
N ASP A 45 -4.25 -34.74 -14.34
CA ASP A 45 -4.93 -35.24 -15.54
C ASP A 45 -6.44 -35.00 -15.42
N ARG A 46 -7.12 -34.80 -16.56
CA ARG A 46 -8.57 -34.51 -16.63
C ARG A 46 -9.40 -35.46 -15.75
N SER A 47 -9.12 -36.76 -15.84
CA SER A 47 -9.83 -37.82 -15.09
C SER A 47 -9.57 -37.78 -13.58
N ALA A 48 -8.50 -37.13 -13.13
CA ALA A 48 -8.12 -37.05 -11.72
C ALA A 48 -8.62 -35.78 -11.02
N ILE A 49 -9.07 -34.75 -11.75
CA ILE A 49 -9.43 -33.43 -11.19
C ILE A 49 -10.52 -33.54 -10.12
N THR A 50 -11.65 -34.22 -10.39
CA THR A 50 -12.74 -34.36 -9.41
C THR A 50 -12.26 -35.02 -8.11
N ASN A 51 -11.49 -36.10 -8.23
CA ASN A 51 -10.96 -36.81 -7.07
C ASN A 51 -9.93 -35.96 -6.30
N ALA A 52 -9.07 -35.22 -7.00
CA ALA A 52 -8.13 -34.30 -6.38
C ALA A 52 -8.84 -33.18 -5.61
N GLY A 53 -9.86 -32.55 -6.20
CA GLY A 53 -10.66 -31.52 -5.55
C GLY A 53 -11.36 -32.03 -4.28
N ALA A 54 -11.95 -33.22 -4.35
CA ALA A 54 -12.58 -33.87 -3.19
C ALA A 54 -11.56 -34.18 -2.07
N ARG A 55 -10.39 -34.73 -2.41
CA ARG A 55 -9.37 -35.12 -1.42
C ARG A 55 -8.65 -33.95 -0.76
N MET A 56 -8.30 -32.94 -1.54
CA MET A 56 -7.41 -31.87 -1.08
C MET A 56 -8.18 -30.72 -0.42
N GLN A 57 -9.42 -30.48 -0.86
CA GLN A 57 -10.16 -29.28 -0.47
C GLN A 57 -11.61 -29.59 -0.04
N GLY A 58 -11.99 -30.87 0.00
CA GLY A 58 -13.36 -31.27 0.33
C GLY A 58 -14.39 -30.84 -0.73
N TYR A 59 -13.97 -30.58 -1.97
CA TYR A 59 -14.85 -30.15 -3.05
C TYR A 59 -15.64 -31.32 -3.62
N THR A 60 -16.58 -31.84 -2.84
CA THR A 60 -17.44 -32.98 -3.21
C THR A 60 -18.46 -32.64 -4.30
N ASN A 61 -18.68 -31.34 -4.56
CA ASN A 61 -19.67 -30.87 -5.54
C ASN A 61 -19.08 -30.57 -6.93
N LEU A 62 -17.78 -30.77 -7.16
CA LEU A 62 -17.17 -30.57 -8.47
C LEU A 62 -17.54 -31.74 -9.41
N ARG A 63 -18.33 -31.49 -10.44
CA ARG A 63 -18.92 -32.53 -11.29
C ARG A 63 -18.06 -32.84 -12.51
N GLU A 64 -17.77 -34.13 -12.70
CA GLU A 64 -17.00 -34.62 -13.85
C GLU A 64 -17.64 -34.27 -15.20
N THR A 65 -18.97 -34.37 -15.31
CA THR A 65 -19.70 -34.00 -16.53
C THR A 65 -19.52 -32.53 -16.91
N TRP A 66 -19.47 -31.63 -15.92
CA TRP A 66 -19.21 -30.22 -16.14
C TRP A 66 -17.77 -29.98 -16.60
N ILE A 67 -16.78 -30.61 -15.93
CA ILE A 67 -15.37 -30.55 -16.33
C ILE A 67 -15.20 -31.00 -17.78
N ASN A 68 -15.73 -32.17 -18.15
CA ASN A 68 -15.60 -32.72 -19.50
C ASN A 68 -16.21 -31.81 -20.57
N THR A 69 -17.21 -31.00 -20.21
CA THR A 69 -17.85 -30.03 -21.11
C THR A 69 -17.04 -28.74 -21.27
N HIS A 70 -16.39 -28.26 -20.21
CA HIS A 70 -15.81 -26.91 -20.18
C HIS A 70 -14.28 -26.85 -20.13
N ILE A 71 -13.58 -27.94 -19.79
CA ILE A 71 -12.14 -27.91 -19.52
C ILE A 71 -11.30 -27.46 -20.71
N ASP A 72 -11.65 -27.85 -21.95
CA ASP A 72 -10.87 -27.48 -23.14
C ASP A 72 -10.93 -25.97 -23.38
N LYS A 73 -12.13 -25.37 -23.22
CA LYS A 73 -12.29 -23.91 -23.28
C LYS A 73 -11.53 -23.22 -22.15
N LEU A 74 -11.67 -23.71 -20.91
CA LEU A 74 -10.98 -23.15 -19.76
C LEU A 74 -9.46 -23.23 -19.92
N GLN A 75 -8.92 -24.32 -20.44
CA GLN A 75 -7.50 -24.48 -20.74
C GLN A 75 -7.01 -23.48 -21.79
N ALA A 76 -7.85 -23.14 -22.78
CA ALA A 76 -7.55 -22.07 -23.73
C ALA A 76 -7.56 -20.69 -23.05
N ASP A 77 -8.57 -20.40 -22.22
CA ASP A 77 -8.74 -19.13 -21.51
C ASP A 77 -7.62 -18.86 -20.49
N ILE A 78 -7.07 -19.91 -19.86
CA ILE A 78 -5.99 -19.77 -18.86
C ILE A 78 -4.59 -19.70 -19.49
N LYS A 79 -4.43 -20.05 -20.77
CA LYS A 79 -3.13 -20.08 -21.46
C LYS A 79 -2.32 -18.78 -21.31
N PRO A 80 -2.91 -17.56 -21.42
CA PRO A 80 -2.18 -16.32 -21.19
C PRO A 80 -1.61 -16.22 -19.76
N TYR A 81 -2.33 -16.72 -18.75
CA TYR A 81 -1.86 -16.76 -17.36
C TYR A 81 -0.73 -17.76 -17.19
N CYS A 82 -0.74 -18.87 -17.93
CA CYS A 82 0.38 -19.81 -17.96
C CYS A 82 1.66 -19.15 -18.48
N THR A 83 1.57 -18.29 -19.50
CA THR A 83 2.73 -17.51 -19.98
C THR A 83 3.21 -16.49 -18.94
N LYS A 84 2.29 -15.83 -18.22
CA LYS A 84 2.62 -14.97 -17.07
C LYS A 84 3.36 -15.78 -15.99
N LEU A 85 2.87 -16.97 -15.67
CA LEU A 85 3.47 -17.86 -14.68
C LEU A 85 4.88 -18.31 -15.05
N ALA A 86 5.09 -18.80 -16.28
CA ALA A 86 6.42 -19.13 -16.79
C ALA A 86 7.38 -17.94 -16.73
N THR A 87 6.88 -16.73 -17.03
CA THR A 87 7.67 -15.51 -16.95
C THR A 87 8.06 -15.16 -15.52
N CYS A 88 7.14 -15.30 -14.57
CA CYS A 88 7.43 -15.09 -13.16
C CYS A 88 8.45 -16.11 -12.62
N TYR A 89 8.30 -17.40 -12.96
CA TYR A 89 9.27 -18.44 -12.63
C TYR A 89 10.64 -18.18 -13.26
N GLY A 90 10.68 -17.60 -14.45
CA GLY A 90 11.93 -17.18 -15.12
C GLY A 90 12.50 -15.86 -14.60
N THR A 91 11.96 -15.28 -13.53
CA THR A 91 12.45 -14.05 -12.92
C THR A 91 13.23 -14.38 -11.64
N LEU A 92 14.54 -14.17 -11.69
CA LEU A 92 15.47 -14.56 -10.63
C LEU A 92 15.06 -14.01 -9.26
N GLY A 93 14.94 -14.89 -8.26
CA GLY A 93 14.61 -14.53 -6.87
C GLY A 93 13.11 -14.54 -6.54
N ASN A 94 12.23 -14.68 -7.54
CA ASN A 94 10.83 -15.02 -7.26
C ASN A 94 10.74 -16.49 -6.83
N THR A 95 9.94 -16.78 -5.80
CA THR A 95 9.63 -18.16 -5.41
C THR A 95 8.48 -18.71 -6.24
N SER A 96 8.40 -20.03 -6.38
CA SER A 96 7.28 -20.70 -7.06
C SER A 96 5.94 -20.26 -6.45
N MET A 97 5.88 -20.26 -5.12
CA MET A 97 4.72 -19.90 -4.33
C MET A 97 4.25 -18.46 -4.55
N PHE A 98 5.17 -17.48 -4.53
CA PHE A 98 4.82 -16.09 -4.85
C PHE A 98 4.26 -15.94 -6.27
N CYS A 99 4.90 -16.60 -7.23
CA CYS A 99 4.43 -16.57 -8.61
C CYS A 99 3.04 -17.20 -8.78
N ASN A 100 2.80 -18.30 -8.07
CA ASN A 100 1.51 -18.97 -8.04
C ASN A 100 0.45 -18.06 -7.42
N ASP A 101 0.71 -17.49 -6.24
CA ASP A 101 -0.26 -16.61 -5.56
C ASP A 101 -0.64 -15.41 -6.44
N VAL A 102 0.33 -14.74 -7.05
CA VAL A 102 0.08 -13.56 -7.89
C VAL A 102 -0.68 -13.93 -9.17
N VAL A 103 -0.24 -14.96 -9.89
CA VAL A 103 -0.79 -15.30 -11.20
C VAL A 103 -2.10 -16.07 -11.08
N LEU A 104 -2.17 -17.05 -10.19
CA LEU A 104 -3.36 -17.89 -10.02
C LEU A 104 -4.53 -17.08 -9.45
N THR A 105 -4.28 -16.08 -8.60
CA THR A 105 -5.32 -15.13 -8.16
C THR A 105 -5.93 -14.38 -9.35
N GLN A 106 -5.11 -13.90 -10.29
CA GLN A 106 -5.63 -13.28 -11.51
C GLN A 106 -6.33 -14.29 -12.42
N MET A 107 -5.82 -15.51 -12.51
CA MET A 107 -6.39 -16.59 -13.32
C MET A 107 -7.82 -16.95 -12.90
N MET A 108 -8.18 -16.77 -11.62
CA MET A 108 -9.56 -16.99 -11.15
C MET A 108 -10.60 -16.10 -11.86
N SER A 109 -10.20 -14.95 -12.41
CA SER A 109 -11.10 -14.06 -13.18
C SER A 109 -11.64 -14.71 -14.46
N VAL A 110 -11.05 -15.82 -14.93
CA VAL A 110 -11.63 -16.63 -16.01
C VAL A 110 -13.04 -17.11 -15.65
N CYS A 111 -13.36 -17.24 -14.36
CA CYS A 111 -14.70 -17.61 -13.91
C CYS A 111 -15.74 -16.47 -13.99
N ASP A 112 -15.31 -15.22 -14.19
CA ASP A 112 -16.22 -14.07 -14.29
C ASP A 112 -17.07 -14.09 -15.58
N GLN A 113 -16.76 -14.99 -16.53
CA GLN A 113 -17.60 -15.23 -17.71
C GLN A 113 -18.93 -15.93 -17.38
N TRP A 114 -19.09 -16.47 -16.16
CA TRP A 114 -20.35 -17.04 -15.67
C TRP A 114 -21.03 -16.10 -14.67
N PRO A 115 -22.38 -16.05 -14.61
CA PRO A 115 -23.07 -15.19 -13.65
C PRO A 115 -22.69 -15.51 -12.21
N GLN A 116 -22.38 -14.51 -11.40
CA GLN A 116 -22.07 -14.71 -9.99
C GLN A 116 -23.21 -15.45 -9.27
N LYS A 117 -22.84 -16.38 -8.38
CA LYS A 117 -23.76 -17.27 -7.63
C LYS A 117 -24.55 -18.24 -8.52
N SER A 118 -24.19 -18.40 -9.79
CA SER A 118 -24.67 -19.51 -10.61
C SER A 118 -23.90 -20.79 -10.28
N ASP A 119 -24.53 -21.93 -10.50
CA ASP A 119 -23.89 -23.23 -10.36
C ASP A 119 -22.68 -23.36 -11.31
N ASP A 120 -22.73 -22.82 -12.53
CA ASP A 120 -21.58 -22.83 -13.45
C ASP A 120 -20.40 -22.00 -12.93
N HIS A 121 -20.67 -20.83 -12.34
CA HIS A 121 -19.62 -20.02 -11.72
C HIS A 121 -18.97 -20.78 -10.55
N ASP A 122 -19.78 -21.45 -9.71
CA ASP A 122 -19.26 -22.25 -8.61
C ASP A 122 -18.46 -23.46 -9.10
N GLN A 123 -18.92 -24.17 -10.13
CA GLN A 123 -18.16 -25.27 -10.76
C GLN A 123 -16.83 -24.78 -11.34
N CYS A 124 -16.83 -23.64 -12.06
CA CYS A 124 -15.60 -23.03 -12.55
C CYS A 124 -14.64 -22.75 -11.41
N PHE A 125 -15.13 -22.10 -10.35
CA PHE A 125 -14.30 -21.70 -9.23
C PHE A 125 -13.67 -22.90 -8.51
N LEU A 126 -14.45 -23.96 -8.27
CA LEU A 126 -13.94 -25.22 -7.67
C LEU A 126 -12.92 -25.92 -8.58
N MET A 127 -13.17 -25.94 -9.89
CA MET A 127 -12.24 -26.49 -10.87
C MET A 127 -10.94 -25.69 -10.87
N MET A 128 -11.00 -24.36 -11.00
CA MET A 128 -9.84 -23.48 -11.06
C MET A 128 -9.00 -23.53 -9.79
N ARG A 129 -9.62 -23.65 -8.61
CA ARG A 129 -8.88 -23.89 -7.35
C ARG A 129 -8.17 -25.24 -7.32
N THR A 130 -8.84 -26.30 -7.79
CA THR A 130 -8.23 -27.63 -7.88
C THR A 130 -7.08 -27.63 -8.90
N TYR A 131 -7.26 -26.97 -10.04
CA TYR A 131 -6.25 -26.79 -11.08
C TYR A 131 -5.03 -26.06 -10.54
N ALA A 132 -5.24 -24.94 -9.83
CA ALA A 132 -4.21 -24.16 -9.14
C ALA A 132 -3.44 -24.98 -8.11
N THR A 133 -4.14 -25.77 -7.27
CA THR A 133 -3.47 -26.69 -6.33
C THR A 133 -2.58 -27.71 -7.04
N GLY A 134 -3.01 -28.23 -8.19
CA GLY A 134 -2.20 -29.14 -8.99
C GLY A 134 -0.95 -28.47 -9.58
N ILE A 135 -1.05 -27.19 -9.97
CA ILE A 135 0.11 -26.38 -10.35
C ILE A 135 1.08 -26.26 -9.17
N ASP A 136 0.59 -25.89 -7.98
CA ASP A 136 1.44 -25.73 -6.79
C ASP A 136 2.24 -26.99 -6.48
N LEU A 137 1.58 -28.17 -6.53
CA LEU A 137 2.22 -29.45 -6.26
C LEU A 137 3.28 -29.84 -7.29
N LYS A 138 3.14 -29.39 -8.54
CA LYS A 138 4.02 -29.74 -9.66
C LYS A 138 5.01 -28.64 -10.02
N ALA A 139 4.92 -27.48 -9.37
CA ALA A 139 5.68 -26.28 -9.73
C ALA A 139 7.19 -26.40 -9.47
N TRP A 140 7.61 -27.22 -8.51
CA TRP A 140 8.98 -27.17 -7.99
C TRP A 140 10.06 -27.39 -9.04
N ASP A 141 9.96 -28.47 -9.83
CA ASP A 141 10.98 -28.79 -10.84
C ASP A 141 10.97 -27.76 -11.97
N THR A 142 9.78 -27.37 -12.41
CA THR A 142 9.56 -26.37 -13.47
C THR A 142 10.11 -24.99 -13.06
N TRP A 143 9.88 -24.57 -11.82
CA TRP A 143 10.43 -23.34 -11.25
C TRP A 143 11.95 -23.43 -11.09
N THR A 144 12.47 -24.53 -10.56
CA THR A 144 13.92 -24.73 -10.33
C THR A 144 14.68 -24.58 -11.64
N ALA A 145 14.25 -25.25 -12.71
CA ALA A 145 14.88 -25.15 -14.03
C ALA A 145 14.82 -23.71 -14.59
N ALA A 146 13.70 -23.00 -14.39
CA ALA A 146 13.57 -21.61 -14.83
C ALA A 146 14.50 -20.66 -14.05
N GLN A 147 14.67 -20.86 -12.74
CA GLN A 147 15.59 -20.10 -11.90
C GLN A 147 17.06 -20.37 -12.26
N GLU A 148 17.42 -21.62 -12.56
CA GLU A 148 18.77 -21.97 -13.03
C GLU A 148 19.12 -21.24 -14.33
N CYS A 149 18.19 -21.24 -15.30
CA CYS A 149 18.34 -20.44 -16.52
C CYS A 149 18.46 -18.95 -16.20
N ALA A 150 17.59 -18.41 -15.33
CA ALA A 150 17.58 -16.99 -14.99
C ALA A 150 18.89 -16.55 -14.32
N LYS A 151 19.46 -17.41 -13.47
CA LYS A 151 20.76 -17.21 -12.83
C LYS A 151 21.90 -17.21 -13.86
N ALA A 152 21.87 -18.12 -14.83
CA ALA A 152 22.86 -18.19 -15.90
C ALA A 152 22.83 -16.96 -16.83
N ASN A 153 21.66 -16.31 -16.95
CA ASN A 153 21.45 -15.14 -17.80
C ASN A 153 21.30 -13.83 -17.00
N ALA A 154 21.76 -13.81 -15.75
CA ALA A 154 21.64 -12.63 -14.89
C ALA A 154 22.44 -11.45 -15.46
N THR A 155 21.77 -10.31 -15.63
CA THR A 155 22.42 -9.08 -16.10
C THR A 155 23.33 -8.51 -15.00
N PRO A 156 24.54 -8.03 -15.33
CA PRO A 156 25.40 -7.34 -14.37
C PRO A 156 24.78 -6.03 -13.86
N GLY A 157 24.95 -5.76 -12.56
CA GLY A 157 24.51 -4.52 -11.92
C GLY A 157 23.08 -4.53 -11.39
N PRO A 158 22.71 -3.57 -10.51
CA PRO A 158 21.38 -3.52 -9.93
C PRO A 158 20.34 -3.06 -10.96
N ARG A 159 19.26 -3.85 -11.08
CA ARG A 159 18.07 -3.49 -11.85
C ARG A 159 17.19 -2.51 -11.07
N GLN A 160 16.28 -1.83 -11.76
CA GLN A 160 15.34 -0.88 -11.14
C GLN A 160 13.99 -1.52 -10.86
N MET A 161 13.38 -1.13 -9.73
CA MET A 161 12.01 -1.51 -9.39
C MET A 161 11.06 -0.33 -9.53
N GLU A 162 9.82 -0.60 -9.89
CA GLU A 162 8.70 0.33 -9.78
C GLU A 162 7.80 -0.12 -8.64
N LEU A 163 7.50 0.79 -7.70
CA LEU A 163 6.66 0.51 -6.55
C LEU A 163 5.28 1.13 -6.70
N ILE A 164 4.25 0.36 -6.35
CA ILE A 164 2.87 0.82 -6.30
C ILE A 164 2.33 0.55 -4.91
N VAL A 165 1.90 1.59 -4.21
CA VAL A 165 1.34 1.49 -2.85
C VAL A 165 -0.17 1.67 -2.91
N THR A 166 -0.91 0.75 -2.27
CA THR A 166 -2.37 0.77 -2.17
C THR A 166 -2.81 0.66 -0.72
N PRO A 167 -3.61 1.62 -0.21
CA PRO A 167 -4.06 2.85 -0.89
C PRO A 167 -2.90 3.85 -1.08
N LYS A 168 -3.04 4.75 -2.06
CA LYS A 168 -2.01 5.76 -2.41
C LYS A 168 -1.81 6.83 -1.33
N THR A 169 -2.79 7.03 -0.48
CA THR A 169 -2.75 7.96 0.64
C THR A 169 -3.47 7.32 1.80
N LEU A 170 -2.87 7.43 2.99
CA LEU A 170 -3.31 6.77 4.19
C LEU A 170 -3.73 7.86 5.19
N PRO A 171 -4.99 7.87 5.67
CA PRO A 171 -5.39 8.80 6.71
C PRO A 171 -4.60 8.55 8.00
N LEU A 172 -4.54 9.56 8.86
CA LEU A 172 -3.78 9.52 10.12
C LEU A 172 -4.16 8.33 11.01
N ASP A 173 -5.44 7.97 11.03
CA ASP A 173 -6.06 6.91 11.81
C ASP A 173 -6.27 5.63 11.00
N PHE A 174 -5.50 5.45 9.91
CA PHE A 174 -5.60 4.25 9.09
C PHE A 174 -5.32 2.99 9.91
N ASP A 175 -6.33 2.11 9.95
CA ASP A 175 -6.27 0.78 10.52
C ASP A 175 -6.86 -0.18 9.48
N GLY A 176 -5.99 -0.80 8.70
CA GLY A 176 -6.42 -1.54 7.52
C GLY A 176 -5.30 -2.32 6.83
N LYS A 177 -5.56 -2.69 5.58
CA LYS A 177 -4.64 -3.46 4.75
C LYS A 177 -3.84 -2.54 3.83
N LEU A 178 -2.52 -2.53 4.01
CA LEU A 178 -1.57 -1.93 3.09
C LEU A 178 -1.09 -3.00 2.11
N VAL A 179 -1.03 -2.68 0.81
CA VAL A 179 -0.37 -3.53 -0.18
C VAL A 179 0.68 -2.71 -0.91
N ILE A 180 1.90 -3.22 -0.96
CA ILE A 180 2.98 -2.65 -1.77
C ILE A 180 3.29 -3.66 -2.87
N TYR A 181 3.12 -3.25 -4.11
CA TYR A 181 3.54 -4.04 -5.27
C TYR A 181 4.91 -3.56 -5.71
N ALA A 182 5.74 -4.48 -6.17
CA ALA A 182 6.97 -4.18 -6.88
C ALA A 182 6.94 -4.84 -8.24
N LEU A 183 7.28 -4.08 -9.28
CA LEU A 183 7.47 -4.56 -10.64
C LEU A 183 8.93 -4.32 -11.04
N ASP A 184 9.49 -5.19 -11.85
CA ASP A 184 10.70 -4.83 -12.59
C ASP A 184 10.37 -3.69 -13.56
N LYS A 185 11.12 -2.61 -13.51
CA LYS A 185 10.79 -1.40 -14.28
C LYS A 185 10.86 -1.63 -15.80
N GLU A 186 11.72 -2.53 -16.26
CA GLU A 186 11.93 -2.78 -17.68
C GLU A 186 10.98 -3.84 -18.24
N THR A 187 10.78 -4.94 -17.51
CA THR A 187 9.96 -6.08 -17.96
C THR A 187 8.55 -6.05 -17.42
N ARG A 188 8.26 -5.18 -16.43
CA ARG A 188 6.96 -5.03 -15.77
C ARG A 188 6.48 -6.32 -15.08
N VAL A 189 7.38 -7.26 -14.83
CA VAL A 189 7.08 -8.54 -14.16
C VAL A 189 7.04 -8.30 -12.64
N PRO A 190 6.05 -8.86 -11.91
CA PRO A 190 5.97 -8.72 -10.46
C PRO A 190 7.17 -9.34 -9.76
N LEU A 191 7.63 -8.63 -8.73
CA LEU A 191 8.78 -8.97 -7.94
C LEU A 191 8.34 -9.25 -6.51
N ARG A 192 8.72 -10.40 -5.97
CA ARG A 192 8.85 -10.64 -4.53
C ARG A 192 10.03 -9.83 -3.98
N ALA A 193 9.74 -8.75 -3.26
CA ALA A 193 10.73 -7.92 -2.58
C ALA A 193 10.39 -7.83 -1.10
N ILE A 194 11.40 -7.75 -0.25
CA ILE A 194 11.24 -7.65 1.21
C ILE A 194 10.88 -6.21 1.55
N ILE A 195 9.88 -6.04 2.41
CA ILE A 195 9.42 -4.75 2.89
C ILE A 195 9.80 -4.63 4.36
N ASN A 196 10.49 -3.55 4.69
CA ASN A 196 10.75 -3.14 6.06
C ASN A 196 10.12 -1.77 6.31
N VAL A 197 9.38 -1.63 7.42
CA VAL A 197 8.84 -0.35 7.86
C VAL A 197 9.57 0.05 9.13
N GLU A 198 10.17 1.23 9.10
CA GLU A 198 11.01 1.73 10.17
C GLU A 198 10.27 1.79 11.51
N GLY A 199 10.81 1.08 12.50
CA GLY A 199 10.27 1.05 13.87
C GLY A 199 9.05 0.13 14.05
N GLU A 200 8.65 -0.61 13.02
CA GLU A 200 7.45 -1.45 13.04
C GLU A 200 7.79 -2.90 12.70
N ILE A 201 7.10 -3.85 13.34
CA ILE A 201 7.10 -5.26 12.92
C ILE A 201 5.82 -5.49 12.14
N LEU A 202 5.94 -5.65 10.82
CA LEU A 202 4.81 -6.04 9.99
C LEU A 202 4.66 -7.55 10.00
N TYR A 203 3.42 -8.02 10.19
CA TYR A 203 3.07 -9.42 10.06
C TYR A 203 2.40 -9.66 8.71
N ALA A 204 3.04 -10.45 7.84
CA ALA A 204 2.44 -10.87 6.58
C ALA A 204 1.86 -12.28 6.73
N ARG A 205 0.71 -12.39 7.42
CA ARG A 205 0.02 -13.69 7.61
C ARG A 205 -0.36 -14.36 6.29
N GLU A 206 -0.60 -13.55 5.26
CA GLU A 206 -0.93 -14.02 3.91
C GLU A 206 0.31 -14.45 3.12
N ALA A 207 1.52 -14.03 3.53
CA ALA A 207 2.77 -14.52 2.96
C ALA A 207 3.08 -15.90 3.55
N PRO A 208 3.25 -16.94 2.72
CA PRO A 208 3.37 -18.30 3.24
C PRO A 208 4.61 -18.59 4.10
N ASP A 209 5.68 -17.81 3.95
CA ASP A 209 6.90 -17.88 4.75
C ASP A 209 6.91 -16.87 5.92
N GLY A 210 5.81 -16.11 6.10
CA GLY A 210 5.69 -15.07 7.12
C GLY A 210 6.57 -13.85 6.90
N ILE A 211 7.30 -13.77 5.78
CA ILE A 211 8.18 -12.63 5.48
C ILE A 211 7.34 -11.55 4.82
N THR A 212 7.42 -10.34 5.39
CA THR A 212 6.78 -9.14 4.82
C THR A 212 7.35 -8.86 3.44
N THR A 213 6.57 -9.20 2.43
CA THR A 213 6.94 -9.07 1.02
C THR A 213 5.84 -8.42 0.22
N THR A 214 6.24 -7.90 -0.94
CA THR A 214 5.35 -7.25 -1.88
C THR A 214 4.22 -8.14 -2.38
N SER A 215 3.11 -7.52 -2.78
CA SER A 215 1.88 -8.13 -3.31
C SER A 215 0.97 -8.82 -2.29
N TYR A 216 1.38 -8.96 -1.03
CA TYR A 216 0.51 -9.44 0.05
C TYR A 216 -0.07 -8.29 0.86
N ALA A 217 -1.28 -8.47 1.40
CA ALA A 217 -1.84 -7.50 2.31
C ALA A 217 -1.16 -7.55 3.67
N LEU A 218 -0.77 -6.39 4.14
CA LEU A 218 -0.09 -6.16 5.41
C LEU A 218 -1.09 -5.44 6.31
N PRO A 219 -1.69 -6.13 7.30
CA PRO A 219 -2.43 -5.46 8.36
C PRO A 219 -1.50 -4.47 9.03
N TRP A 220 -1.89 -3.19 9.01
CA TRP A 220 -1.06 -2.14 9.53
C TRP A 220 -1.90 -1.04 10.16
N LYS A 221 -1.44 -0.59 11.34
CA LYS A 221 -1.97 0.56 12.04
C LYS A 221 -0.99 1.70 11.88
N ALA A 222 -1.46 2.79 11.28
CA ALA A 222 -0.65 3.97 11.04
C ALA A 222 -0.07 4.52 12.34
N SER A 223 1.23 4.84 12.30
CA SER A 223 1.95 5.52 13.36
C SER A 223 2.87 6.55 12.74
N LEU A 224 2.76 7.81 13.18
CA LEU A 224 3.71 8.86 12.82
C LEU A 224 4.88 8.85 13.79
N ARG A 225 6.03 9.35 13.33
CA ARG A 225 7.25 9.40 14.14
C ARG A 225 7.58 10.84 14.49
N LYS A 226 7.93 11.05 15.76
CA LYS A 226 8.50 12.30 16.24
C LYS A 226 10.01 12.28 16.08
N VAL A 227 10.56 13.28 15.39
CA VAL A 227 11.99 13.44 15.14
C VAL A 227 12.43 14.79 15.66
N THR A 228 13.40 14.80 16.58
CA THR A 228 13.99 16.04 17.08
C THR A 228 15.01 16.57 16.08
N ARG A 229 14.82 17.82 15.66
CA ARG A 229 15.74 18.59 14.81
C ARG A 229 16.96 19.06 15.60
N ALA A 230 17.98 19.50 14.88
CA ALA A 230 19.21 20.04 15.47
C ALA A 230 18.99 21.33 16.31
N ASP A 231 17.90 22.06 16.06
CA ASP A 231 17.50 23.24 16.83
C ASP A 231 16.66 22.92 18.08
N GLY A 232 16.43 21.63 18.38
CA GLY A 232 15.70 21.18 19.56
C GLY A 232 14.18 21.04 19.35
N HIS A 233 13.62 21.53 18.25
CA HIS A 233 12.22 21.34 17.92
C HIS A 233 11.95 19.95 17.36
N SER A 234 10.69 19.52 17.39
CA SER A 234 10.27 18.23 16.90
C SER A 234 9.44 18.36 15.63
N ASP A 235 9.75 17.54 14.64
CA ASP A 235 8.91 17.30 13.47
C ASP A 235 8.17 15.97 13.61
N ILE A 236 6.96 15.93 13.06
CA ILE A 236 6.21 14.69 12.88
C ILE A 236 6.32 14.26 11.42
N VAL A 237 6.84 13.06 11.19
CA VAL A 237 7.09 12.52 9.85
C VAL A 237 6.51 11.11 9.71
N PRO A 238 6.12 10.69 8.50
CA PRO A 238 5.77 9.30 8.26
C PRO A 238 6.99 8.38 8.44
N PRO A 239 6.79 7.11 8.85
CA PRO A 239 7.87 6.14 8.92
C PRO A 239 8.41 5.88 7.51
N LYS A 240 9.71 5.60 7.41
CA LYS A 240 10.31 5.20 6.14
C LYS A 240 9.99 3.73 5.85
N VAL A 241 9.63 3.48 4.61
CA VAL A 241 9.53 2.13 4.05
C VAL A 241 10.78 1.87 3.24
N THR A 242 11.40 0.70 3.44
CA THR A 242 12.52 0.22 2.64
C THR A 242 12.12 -1.08 1.96
N VAL A 243 12.27 -1.11 0.64
CA VAL A 243 11.98 -2.28 -0.19
C VAL A 243 13.29 -2.79 -0.78
N THR A 244 13.63 -4.05 -0.48
CA THR A 244 14.89 -4.67 -0.89
C THR A 244 14.68 -5.97 -1.66
N ARG A 245 15.55 -6.19 -2.64
CA ARG A 245 15.64 -7.46 -3.37
C ARG A 245 17.05 -7.62 -3.93
N GLU A 246 17.60 -8.82 -3.82
CA GLU A 246 18.90 -9.13 -4.43
C GLU A 246 18.88 -8.88 -5.95
N GLY A 247 19.93 -8.24 -6.47
CA GLY A 247 20.02 -7.88 -7.89
C GLY A 247 19.24 -6.62 -8.29
N TYR A 248 18.61 -5.93 -7.34
CA TYR A 248 17.88 -4.68 -7.57
C TYR A 248 18.37 -3.56 -6.65
N GLU A 249 18.08 -2.32 -7.04
CA GLU A 249 18.28 -1.16 -6.18
C GLU A 249 17.42 -1.24 -4.90
N THR A 250 17.94 -0.75 -3.78
CA THR A 250 17.11 -0.57 -2.58
C THR A 250 16.31 0.71 -2.73
N ILE A 251 14.99 0.63 -2.59
CA ILE A 251 14.11 1.82 -2.63
C ILE A 251 13.69 2.16 -1.21
N THR A 252 13.91 3.42 -0.82
CA THR A 252 13.41 3.96 0.45
C THR A 252 12.51 5.15 0.18
N PHE A 253 11.32 5.17 0.78
CA PHE A 253 10.36 6.26 0.63
C PHE A 253 9.58 6.47 1.93
N PRO A 254 9.10 7.69 2.23
CA PRO A 254 8.20 7.91 3.35
C PRO A 254 6.85 7.24 3.05
N MET A 255 6.29 6.51 4.02
CA MET A 255 4.94 5.97 3.92
C MET A 255 3.98 7.12 3.56
N PRO A 256 3.00 6.94 2.65
CA PRO A 256 2.09 8.02 2.23
C PRO A 256 1.00 8.30 3.28
N LEU A 257 1.39 8.43 4.54
CA LEU A 257 0.55 8.88 5.64
C LEU A 257 0.26 10.37 5.49
N GLU A 258 -0.99 10.74 5.74
CA GLU A 258 -1.39 12.13 5.90
C GLU A 258 -0.75 12.71 7.16
N VAL A 259 0.12 13.71 6.99
CA VAL A 259 0.62 14.56 8.07
C VAL A 259 -0.19 15.84 8.09
N ARG A 260 -0.83 16.13 9.23
CA ARG A 260 -1.60 17.36 9.38
C ARG A 260 -0.73 18.43 10.04
N PRO A 261 -0.50 19.58 9.40
CA PRO A 261 0.22 20.66 10.06
C PRO A 261 -0.68 21.35 11.10
N MET A 262 -0.07 21.67 12.24
CA MET A 262 -0.62 22.62 13.19
C MET A 262 -0.27 24.03 12.72
N VAL A 263 -1.22 24.96 12.83
CA VAL A 263 -0.99 26.39 12.58
C VAL A 263 -1.14 27.10 13.90
N ALA A 264 -0.14 27.90 14.27
CA ALA A 264 -0.19 28.72 15.46
C ALA A 264 -0.10 30.22 15.12
N SER A 265 -0.84 31.02 15.88
CA SER A 265 -0.89 32.48 15.71
C SER A 265 -0.87 33.17 17.07
N MET A 266 -0.30 34.37 17.12
CA MET A 266 -0.16 35.15 18.36
C MET A 266 -0.93 36.46 18.29
N THR A 267 -1.64 36.79 19.37
CA THR A 267 -2.34 38.06 19.56
C THR A 267 -1.90 38.72 20.87
N PRO A 268 -1.45 39.99 20.86
CA PRO A 268 -1.18 40.81 19.67
C PRO A 268 -0.01 40.24 18.84
N ALA A 269 0.08 40.60 17.57
CA ALA A 269 1.16 40.15 16.70
C ALA A 269 2.54 40.56 17.24
N VAL A 270 3.57 39.79 16.90
CA VAL A 270 4.96 40.00 17.37
C VAL A 270 5.46 41.43 17.15
N SER A 271 5.15 42.00 15.98
CA SER A 271 5.53 43.36 15.60
C SER A 271 4.86 44.46 16.44
N SER A 272 3.78 44.13 17.15
CA SER A 272 3.00 45.06 17.96
C SER A 272 3.35 45.02 19.45
N LEU A 273 4.28 44.15 19.85
CA LEU A 273 4.73 44.05 21.24
C LEU A 273 5.50 45.31 21.65
N LYS A 274 5.16 45.84 22.83
CA LYS A 274 5.79 47.04 23.41
C LYS A 274 6.76 46.65 24.51
N ARG A 275 7.67 47.56 24.87
CA ARG A 275 8.50 47.40 26.07
C ARG A 275 7.60 47.33 27.32
N GLY A 276 8.00 46.52 28.30
CA GLY A 276 7.22 46.22 29.50
C GLY A 276 6.31 45.01 29.34
N LYS A 277 5.30 44.90 30.21
CA LYS A 277 4.35 43.79 30.23
C LYS A 277 3.39 43.82 29.04
N ASN A 278 3.32 42.71 28.31
CA ASN A 278 2.35 42.45 27.25
C ASN A 278 1.48 41.27 27.65
N LYS A 279 0.16 41.39 27.51
CA LYS A 279 -0.75 40.26 27.61
C LYS A 279 -0.86 39.60 26.25
N ILE A 280 -0.43 38.35 26.14
CA ILE A 280 -0.33 37.60 24.88
C ILE A 280 -1.21 36.36 24.96
N THR A 281 -1.87 36.02 23.85
CA THR A 281 -2.52 34.73 23.65
C THR A 281 -1.95 34.11 22.38
N VAL A 282 -1.51 32.86 22.48
CA VAL A 282 -1.10 32.06 21.31
C VAL A 282 -2.16 30.99 21.08
N THR A 283 -2.76 30.96 19.91
CA THR A 283 -3.75 29.96 19.51
C THR A 283 -3.11 28.93 18.58
N ALA A 284 -3.54 27.68 18.69
CA ALA A 284 -3.09 26.58 17.83
C ALA A 284 -4.30 25.84 17.26
N ILE A 285 -4.30 25.61 15.95
CA ILE A 285 -5.40 24.94 15.24
C ILE A 285 -4.86 23.89 14.26
N ASP A 286 -5.65 22.85 14.01
CA ASP A 286 -5.39 21.88 12.94
C ASP A 286 -5.74 22.56 11.61
N SER A 287 -4.77 22.61 10.70
CA SER A 287 -4.90 23.32 9.41
C SER A 287 -6.03 22.81 8.51
N LYS A 288 -6.45 21.55 8.67
CA LYS A 288 -7.44 20.91 7.80
C LYS A 288 -8.85 21.03 8.37
N THR A 289 -8.98 20.89 9.68
CA THR A 289 -10.28 20.88 10.37
C THR A 289 -10.64 22.23 11.00
N GLY A 290 -9.67 23.14 11.17
CA GLY A 290 -9.83 24.40 11.87
C GLY A 290 -10.08 24.26 13.38
N LYS A 291 -10.06 23.03 13.90
CA LYS A 291 -10.33 22.77 15.32
C LYS A 291 -9.12 23.15 16.18
N PRO A 292 -9.33 23.63 17.41
CA PRO A 292 -8.25 23.86 18.36
C PRO A 292 -7.41 22.60 18.58
N VAL A 293 -6.10 22.78 18.74
CA VAL A 293 -5.16 21.73 19.11
C VAL A 293 -4.73 21.94 20.55
N ASP A 294 -4.84 20.90 21.37
CA ASP A 294 -4.29 20.91 22.74
C ASP A 294 -2.77 20.98 22.66
N ALA A 295 -2.23 22.13 23.05
CA ALA A 295 -0.82 22.44 22.92
C ALA A 295 -0.34 23.36 24.05
N ARG A 296 0.97 23.32 24.30
CA ARG A 296 1.68 24.16 25.27
C ARG A 296 2.45 25.25 24.53
N VAL A 297 2.39 26.47 25.07
CA VAL A 297 3.15 27.61 24.60
C VAL A 297 4.47 27.66 25.36
N MET A 298 5.55 27.76 24.61
CA MET A 298 6.92 27.75 25.10
C MET A 298 7.59 29.11 24.85
N ILE A 299 8.41 29.56 25.79
CA ILE A 299 9.35 30.67 25.62
C ILE A 299 10.75 30.14 25.94
N GLY A 300 11.62 30.07 24.93
CA GLY A 300 12.86 29.30 25.05
C GLY A 300 12.51 27.84 25.39
N GLU A 301 13.00 27.36 26.53
CA GLU A 301 12.71 26.01 27.04
C GLU A 301 11.55 25.96 28.05
N HIS A 302 10.99 27.12 28.41
CA HIS A 302 10.01 27.24 29.49
C HIS A 302 8.57 27.16 28.99
N ASP A 303 7.77 26.32 29.63
CA ASP A 303 6.32 26.26 29.44
C ASP A 303 5.64 27.42 30.17
N VAL A 304 4.91 28.25 29.45
CA VAL A 304 4.31 29.48 30.00
C VAL A 304 2.79 29.48 30.03
N ALA A 305 2.13 28.70 29.16
CA ALA A 305 0.68 28.66 29.05
C ALA A 305 0.20 27.49 28.19
N GLU A 306 -1.10 27.21 28.27
CA GLU A 306 -1.80 26.41 27.27
C GLU A 306 -2.21 27.28 26.08
N ALA A 307 -2.26 26.69 24.89
CA ALA A 307 -2.73 27.39 23.69
C ALA A 307 -4.18 27.87 23.89
N GLY A 308 -4.45 29.13 23.52
CA GLY A 308 -5.72 29.82 23.74
C GLY A 308 -5.82 30.53 25.11
N GLN A 309 -4.92 30.25 26.05
CA GLN A 309 -4.88 30.96 27.34
C GLN A 309 -3.97 32.19 27.28
N PRO A 310 -4.38 33.32 27.86
CA PRO A 310 -3.52 34.50 27.94
C PRO A 310 -2.41 34.34 28.99
N PHE A 311 -1.21 34.85 28.70
CA PHE A 311 -0.10 34.97 29.64
C PHE A 311 0.57 36.34 29.55
N GLU A 312 1.37 36.70 30.56
CA GLU A 312 2.16 37.94 30.56
C GLU A 312 3.58 37.67 30.03
N LEU A 313 4.02 38.48 29.07
CA LEU A 313 5.41 38.55 28.61
C LEU A 313 5.98 39.92 28.93
N ASP A 314 7.01 39.98 29.77
CA ASP A 314 7.72 41.22 30.06
C ASP A 314 8.93 41.40 29.13
N LEU A 315 8.93 42.48 28.34
CA LEU A 315 10.01 42.82 27.44
C LEU A 315 10.87 43.93 28.04
N LYS A 316 12.01 43.55 28.63
CA LYS A 316 12.96 44.49 29.22
C LYS A 316 13.83 45.18 28.18
N LYS A 317 14.32 46.38 28.52
CA LYS A 317 15.21 47.16 27.65
C LYS A 317 16.60 46.50 27.63
N GLY A 318 17.08 46.15 26.44
CA GLY A 318 18.42 45.59 26.24
C GLY A 318 18.49 44.06 26.31
N GLU A 319 17.43 43.40 26.79
CA GLU A 319 17.33 41.95 26.73
C GLU A 319 16.80 41.49 25.35
N LYS A 320 17.40 40.41 24.84
CA LYS A 320 16.89 39.75 23.64
C LYS A 320 15.71 38.88 24.05
N ARG A 321 14.61 39.00 23.30
CA ARG A 321 13.47 38.11 23.49
C ARG A 321 13.84 36.72 22.99
N GLU A 322 13.62 35.72 23.83
CA GLU A 322 13.68 34.32 23.44
C GLU A 322 12.63 33.99 22.36
N GLU A 323 12.76 32.80 21.80
CA GLU A 323 11.81 32.29 20.84
C GLU A 323 10.49 31.92 21.52
N ILE A 324 9.38 32.22 20.86
CA ILE A 324 8.05 31.76 21.27
C ILE A 324 7.59 30.70 20.27
N TRP A 325 7.27 29.52 20.76
CA TRP A 325 6.86 28.39 19.94
C TRP A 325 5.78 27.56 20.65
N VAL A 326 5.16 26.66 19.90
CA VAL A 326 4.05 25.83 20.37
C VAL A 326 4.40 24.37 20.19
N ARG A 327 4.18 23.59 21.25
CA ARG A 327 4.37 22.14 21.29
C ARG A 327 3.02 21.45 21.50
N SER A 328 2.64 20.58 20.58
CA SER A 328 1.43 19.78 20.72
C SER A 328 1.54 18.75 21.85
N SER A 329 0.45 18.54 22.60
CA SER A 329 0.35 17.47 23.59
C SER A 329 0.17 16.08 22.95
N PHE A 330 -0.15 16.04 21.65
CA PHE A 330 -0.27 14.81 20.86
C PHE A 330 0.93 14.62 19.92
N GLU A 331 1.35 13.37 19.71
CA GLU A 331 2.45 12.98 18.81
C GLU A 331 2.07 13.00 17.31
N ARG A 332 1.17 13.90 16.91
CA ARG A 332 0.66 14.01 15.53
C ARG A 332 0.87 15.38 14.88
N TYR A 333 1.40 16.35 15.61
CA TYR A 333 1.73 17.68 15.08
C TYR A 333 3.18 18.05 15.39
N SER A 334 3.87 18.63 14.41
CA SER A 334 5.19 19.23 14.59
C SER A 334 5.11 20.45 15.51
N ASP A 335 6.24 20.78 16.13
CA ASP A 335 6.39 22.04 16.87
C ASP A 335 6.34 23.24 15.89
N VAL A 336 5.75 24.34 16.33
CA VAL A 336 5.53 25.53 15.49
C VAL A 336 6.13 26.77 16.15
N VAL A 337 7.12 27.37 15.51
CA VAL A 337 7.67 28.66 15.93
C VAL A 337 6.71 29.78 15.54
N VAL A 338 6.21 30.49 16.54
CA VAL A 338 5.26 31.60 16.36
C VAL A 338 6.00 32.94 16.31
N ALA A 339 7.13 33.02 17.02
CA ALA A 339 7.96 34.20 17.04
C ALA A 339 9.43 33.82 17.22
N PRO A 340 10.30 33.99 16.21
CA PRO A 340 11.72 33.63 16.33
C PRO A 340 12.42 34.46 17.41
N ALA A 341 13.51 33.95 17.97
CA ALA A 341 14.34 34.72 18.90
C ALA A 341 14.80 36.04 18.28
N LYS A 342 14.72 37.14 19.03
CA LYS A 342 15.15 38.45 18.55
C LYS A 342 16.68 38.51 18.61
N ARG A 343 17.32 38.47 17.44
CA ARG A 343 18.78 38.59 17.30
C ARG A 343 19.32 39.92 17.81
#